data_AF-A0AAD9NGN7-F1
#
_entry.id   AF-A0AAD9NGN7-F1
#
_cell.length_a   1.000
_cell.length_b   1.000
_cell.length_c   1.000
_cell.angle_alpha   90.00
_cell.angle_beta   90.00
_cell.angle_gamma   90.00
#
_symmetry.space_group_name_H-M   'P 1'
#
loop_
_entity.id
_entity.type
_entity.pdbx_description
1 polymer ?
#
loop_
_entity_poly.entity_id
_entity_poly.type
_entity_poly.pdbx_seq_one_letter_code
_entity_poly.pdbx_strand_id
1 'polypeptide(L)'
;MSEQSDYVSLIISALADLVAGLEGIVEKAKTTLKDVDPSEFAESKIGMLWSAVGLYVTAYKRLTCMTRAQIEDLIQKHFRHIEIQDLFDHLEEIEDDWDKMLTDMDSELNKSETKDRLFVGGAGPQVTLLDARTGEETSLEKYQDGSSLVCVLLRHFA
;
A
#
# COMPACT_ATOMS: atom_id res chain seq x y z
N MET A 1 6.52 -37.69 1.59
CA MET A 1 7.67 -36.88 1.12
C MET A 1 7.31 -35.98 -0.06
N SER A 2 6.38 -36.35 -0.95
CA SER A 2 5.93 -35.49 -2.06
C SER A 2 5.14 -34.25 -1.61
N GLU A 3 4.11 -34.42 -0.77
CA GLU A 3 3.21 -33.32 -0.38
C GLU A 3 3.91 -32.13 0.31
N GLN A 4 4.93 -32.41 1.15
CA GLN A 4 5.67 -31.35 1.82
C GLN A 4 6.66 -30.63 0.89
N SER A 5 7.14 -31.32 -0.15
CA SER A 5 7.93 -30.69 -1.22
C SER A 5 7.05 -29.79 -2.09
N ASP A 6 5.86 -30.28 -2.46
CA ASP A 6 4.91 -29.56 -3.31
C ASP A 6 4.41 -28.27 -2.62
N TYR A 7 4.19 -28.32 -1.30
CA TYR A 7 3.79 -27.15 -0.53
C TYR A 7 4.91 -26.09 -0.40
N VAL A 8 6.16 -26.52 -0.22
CA VAL A 8 7.31 -25.59 -0.20
C VAL A 8 7.48 -24.90 -1.55
N SER A 9 7.34 -25.64 -2.66
CA SER A 9 7.35 -25.06 -4.01
C SER A 9 6.20 -24.08 -4.23
N LEU A 10 5.02 -24.33 -3.66
CA LEU A 10 3.90 -23.38 -3.70
C LEU A 10 4.23 -22.08 -2.97
N ILE A 11 4.86 -22.16 -1.79
CA ILE A 11 5.28 -20.97 -1.01
C ILE A 11 6.26 -20.13 -1.81
N ILE A 12 7.32 -20.76 -2.32
CA ILE A 12 8.35 -20.11 -3.13
C ILE A 12 7.73 -19.43 -4.34
N SER A 13 6.88 -20.13 -5.11
CA SER A 13 6.25 -19.54 -6.28
C SER A 13 5.33 -18.37 -5.93
N ALA A 14 4.56 -18.47 -4.84
CA ALA A 14 3.67 -17.38 -4.43
C ALA A 14 4.43 -16.13 -3.98
N LEU A 15 5.53 -16.31 -3.26
CA LEU A 15 6.40 -15.21 -2.83
C LEU A 15 7.17 -14.60 -4.00
N ALA A 16 7.73 -15.42 -4.89
CA ALA A 16 8.45 -14.94 -6.06
C ALA A 16 7.55 -14.10 -6.98
N ASP A 17 6.33 -14.54 -7.24
CA ASP A 17 5.37 -13.78 -8.05
C ASP A 17 4.96 -12.45 -7.37
N LEU A 18 4.83 -12.45 -6.03
CA LEU A 18 4.55 -11.25 -5.25
C LEU A 18 5.70 -10.25 -5.34
N VAL A 19 6.92 -10.70 -5.05
CA VAL A 19 8.16 -9.90 -5.08
C VAL A 19 8.36 -9.28 -6.46
N ALA A 20 8.35 -10.10 -7.53
CA ALA A 20 8.54 -9.60 -8.89
C ALA A 20 7.45 -8.59 -9.32
N GLY A 21 6.21 -8.82 -8.89
CA GLY A 21 5.11 -7.90 -9.16
C GLY A 21 5.26 -6.57 -8.42
N LEU A 22 5.63 -6.58 -7.14
CA LEU A 22 5.83 -5.39 -6.34
C LEU A 22 7.03 -4.58 -6.81
N GLU A 23 8.15 -5.25 -7.07
CA GLU A 23 9.37 -4.63 -7.64
C GLU A 23 9.02 -3.89 -8.95
N GLY A 24 8.26 -4.54 -9.84
CA GLY A 24 7.79 -3.91 -11.08
C GLY A 24 6.91 -2.68 -10.86
N ILE A 25 6.07 -2.67 -9.81
CA ILE A 25 5.24 -1.50 -9.46
C ILE A 25 6.12 -0.37 -8.93
N VAL A 26 7.01 -0.66 -7.98
CA VAL A 26 7.89 0.31 -7.34
C VAL A 26 8.84 0.93 -8.34
N GLU A 27 9.49 0.15 -9.21
CA GLU A 27 10.39 0.68 -10.24
C GLU A 27 9.66 1.54 -11.27
N LYS A 28 8.44 1.15 -11.64
CA LYS A 28 7.61 1.96 -12.53
C LYS A 28 7.19 3.27 -11.87
N ALA A 29 6.85 3.25 -10.58
CA ALA A 29 6.52 4.45 -9.81
C ALA A 29 7.73 5.39 -9.69
N LYS A 30 8.90 4.86 -9.28
CA LYS A 30 10.18 5.59 -9.22
C LYS A 30 10.55 6.21 -10.57
N THR A 31 10.35 5.47 -11.68
CA THR A 31 10.60 5.99 -13.02
C THR A 31 9.63 7.13 -13.37
N THR A 32 8.34 6.95 -13.10
CA THR A 32 7.33 7.98 -13.39
C THR A 32 7.62 9.26 -12.59
N LEU A 33 8.00 9.15 -11.32
CA LEU A 33 8.39 10.28 -10.46
C LEU A 33 9.66 11.01 -10.92
N LYS A 34 10.46 10.46 -11.85
CA LYS A 34 11.56 11.20 -12.49
C LYS A 34 11.07 12.12 -13.60
N ASP A 35 9.93 11.80 -14.21
CA ASP A 35 9.39 12.48 -15.39
C ASP A 35 8.31 13.51 -15.03
N VAL A 36 7.61 13.33 -13.91
CA VAL A 36 6.55 14.23 -13.43
C VAL A 36 6.85 14.73 -12.01
N ASP A 37 6.28 15.87 -11.64
CA ASP A 37 6.39 16.35 -10.27
C ASP A 37 5.55 15.48 -9.29
N PRO A 38 5.89 15.49 -7.98
CA PRO A 38 5.15 14.76 -6.96
C PRO A 38 3.63 15.03 -6.91
N SER A 39 3.18 16.23 -7.25
CA SER A 39 1.75 16.60 -7.21
C SER A 39 1.00 15.95 -8.37
N GLU A 40 1.54 16.02 -9.58
CA GLU A 40 0.97 15.35 -10.76
C GLU A 40 0.92 13.83 -10.57
N PHE A 41 1.96 13.25 -9.95
CA PHE A 41 1.96 11.83 -9.61
C PHE A 41 0.85 11.47 -8.62
N ALA A 42 0.72 12.23 -7.53
CA ALA A 42 -0.29 12.01 -6.50
C ALA A 42 -1.72 12.14 -7.06
N GLU A 43 -1.97 13.10 -7.95
CA GLU A 43 -3.29 13.36 -8.51
C GLU A 43 -3.73 12.32 -9.55
N SER A 44 -2.81 11.86 -10.40
CA SER A 44 -3.19 11.13 -11.62
C SER A 44 -2.56 9.75 -11.78
N LYS A 45 -1.51 9.43 -11.02
CA LYS A 45 -0.72 8.19 -11.17
C LYS A 45 -0.71 7.31 -9.93
N ILE A 46 -1.10 7.82 -8.76
CA ILE A 46 -1.10 7.08 -7.48
C ILE A 46 -1.87 5.75 -7.54
N GLY A 47 -2.91 5.68 -8.38
CA GLY A 47 -3.69 4.45 -8.61
C GLY A 47 -2.86 3.27 -9.14
N MET A 48 -1.65 3.51 -9.67
CA MET A 48 -0.74 2.42 -10.03
C MET A 48 -0.26 1.64 -8.81
N LEU A 49 -0.07 2.31 -7.67
CA LEU A 49 0.36 1.68 -6.42
C LEU A 49 -0.75 0.77 -5.87
N TRP A 50 -2.02 1.03 -6.19
CA TRP A 50 -3.13 0.18 -5.74
C TRP A 50 -3.08 -1.23 -6.32
N SER A 51 -2.41 -1.42 -7.45
CA SER A 51 -2.24 -2.76 -8.01
C SER A 51 -1.46 -3.70 -7.08
N ALA A 52 -0.63 -3.17 -6.18
CA ALA A 52 0.10 -3.94 -5.18
C ALA A 52 -0.85 -4.66 -4.20
N VAL A 53 -1.97 -4.02 -3.82
CA VAL A 53 -3.00 -4.66 -2.97
C VAL A 53 -3.53 -5.93 -3.63
N GLY A 54 -3.74 -5.89 -4.95
CA GLY A 54 -4.16 -7.06 -5.73
C GLY A 54 -3.14 -8.21 -5.70
N LEU A 55 -1.84 -7.87 -5.68
CA LEU A 55 -0.76 -8.86 -5.58
C LEU A 55 -0.75 -9.53 -4.21
N TYR A 56 -0.81 -8.76 -3.11
CA TYR A 56 -0.91 -9.33 -1.76
C TYR A 56 -2.15 -10.21 -1.63
N VAL A 57 -3.33 -9.74 -2.07
CA VAL A 57 -4.57 -10.54 -2.02
C VAL A 57 -4.40 -11.87 -2.78
N THR A 58 -3.72 -11.84 -3.93
CA THR A 58 -3.45 -13.05 -4.72
C THR A 58 -2.52 -14.00 -3.98
N ALA A 59 -1.41 -13.51 -3.43
CA ALA A 59 -0.48 -14.31 -2.63
C ALA A 59 -1.17 -14.91 -1.40
N TYR A 60 -1.96 -14.11 -0.68
CA TYR A 60 -2.68 -14.50 0.54
C TYR A 60 -3.65 -15.65 0.24
N LYS A 61 -4.43 -15.52 -0.84
CA LYS A 61 -5.34 -16.59 -1.30
C LYS A 61 -4.60 -17.87 -1.66
N ARG A 62 -3.47 -17.77 -2.38
CA ARG A 62 -2.66 -18.94 -2.78
C ARG A 62 -2.07 -19.67 -1.56
N LEU A 63 -1.66 -18.91 -0.56
CA LEU A 63 -1.06 -19.42 0.68
C LEU A 63 -2.10 -19.77 1.76
N THR A 64 -3.39 -19.54 1.49
CA THR A 64 -4.48 -19.69 2.47
C THR A 64 -4.30 -18.85 3.75
N CYS A 65 -3.61 -17.72 3.62
CA CYS A 65 -3.42 -16.73 4.66
C CYS A 65 -4.43 -15.58 4.49
N MET A 66 -4.83 -14.96 5.59
CA MET A 66 -5.77 -13.83 5.62
C MET A 66 -5.10 -12.54 6.13
N THR A 67 -3.91 -12.66 6.73
CA THR A 67 -3.20 -11.55 7.38
C THR A 67 -1.70 -11.64 7.10
N ARG A 68 -1.02 -10.50 7.20
CA ARG A 68 0.45 -10.43 7.14
C ARG A 68 1.12 -11.32 8.18
N ALA A 69 0.65 -11.26 9.43
CA ALA A 69 1.16 -12.11 10.52
C ALA A 69 1.08 -13.61 10.20
N GLN A 70 0.02 -14.07 9.51
CA GLN A 70 -0.08 -15.46 9.10
C GLN A 70 0.92 -15.85 8.00
N ILE A 71 1.30 -14.93 7.13
CA ILE A 71 2.38 -15.15 6.16
C ILE A 71 3.73 -15.23 6.88
N GLU A 72 4.00 -14.31 7.80
CA GLU A 72 5.23 -14.33 8.59
C GLU A 72 5.36 -15.63 9.41
N ASP A 73 4.28 -16.05 10.08
CA ASP A 73 4.22 -17.34 10.77
C ASP A 73 4.47 -18.53 9.83
N LEU A 74 3.95 -18.47 8.60
CA LEU A 74 4.17 -19.50 7.58
C LEU A 74 5.64 -19.53 7.16
N ILE A 75 6.23 -18.37 6.89
CA ILE A 75 7.62 -18.21 6.48
C ILE A 75 8.56 -18.70 7.59
N GLN A 76 8.32 -18.31 8.84
CA GLN A 76 9.10 -18.76 10.00
C GLN A 76 9.11 -20.29 10.15
N LYS A 77 7.99 -20.96 9.90
CA LYS A 77 7.91 -22.44 9.93
C LYS A 77 8.74 -23.10 8.81
N HIS A 78 8.95 -22.40 7.71
CA HIS A 78 9.68 -22.87 6.54
C HIS A 78 11.05 -22.18 6.38
N PHE A 79 11.51 -21.44 7.38
CA PHE A 79 12.73 -20.64 7.33
C PHE A 79 13.99 -21.48 7.13
N ARG A 80 13.95 -22.80 7.27
CA ARG A 80 15.06 -23.70 6.91
C ARG A 80 15.39 -23.69 5.40
N HIS A 81 14.52 -23.18 4.55
CA HIS A 81 14.70 -23.12 3.10
C HIS A 81 15.24 -21.74 2.72
N ILE A 82 16.48 -21.69 2.23
CA ILE A 82 17.18 -20.43 1.91
C ILE A 82 16.41 -19.57 0.92
N GLU A 83 15.80 -20.18 -0.11
CA GLU A 83 15.02 -19.47 -1.12
C GLU A 83 13.78 -18.76 -0.54
N ILE A 84 13.19 -19.31 0.53
CA ILE A 84 12.09 -18.64 1.25
C ILE A 84 12.63 -17.46 2.09
N GLN A 85 13.82 -17.59 2.67
CA GLN A 85 14.47 -16.48 3.39
C GLN A 85 14.76 -15.34 2.42
N ASP A 86 15.49 -15.64 1.33
CA ASP A 86 15.90 -14.65 0.34
C ASP A 86 14.70 -13.91 -0.26
N LEU A 87 13.60 -14.62 -0.57
CA LEU A 87 12.37 -14.00 -1.07
C LEU A 87 11.65 -13.15 -0.03
N PHE A 88 11.70 -13.54 1.24
CA PHE A 88 11.08 -12.77 2.31
C PHE A 88 11.88 -11.51 2.64
N ASP A 89 13.20 -11.63 2.76
CA ASP A 89 14.09 -10.49 2.96
C ASP A 89 13.95 -9.49 1.80
N HIS A 90 13.90 -9.98 0.55
CA HIS A 90 13.69 -9.11 -0.61
C HIS A 90 12.30 -8.46 -0.61
N LEU A 91 11.26 -9.15 -0.12
CA LEU A 91 9.93 -8.55 0.05
C LEU A 91 9.98 -7.39 1.06
N GLU A 92 10.65 -7.56 2.20
CA GLU A 92 10.83 -6.50 3.21
C GLU A 92 11.60 -5.31 2.64
N GLU A 93 12.68 -5.56 1.88
CA GLU A 93 13.44 -4.50 1.21
C GLU A 93 12.58 -3.68 0.24
N ILE A 94 11.72 -4.33 -0.56
CA ILE A 94 10.81 -3.64 -1.49
C ILE A 94 9.76 -2.81 -0.72
N GLU A 95 9.26 -3.33 0.39
CA GLU A 95 8.30 -2.64 1.25
C GLU A 95 8.92 -1.37 1.89
N ASP A 96 10.16 -1.46 2.36
CA ASP A 96 10.93 -0.34 2.89
C ASP A 96 11.21 0.72 1.81
N ASP A 97 11.61 0.28 0.61
CA ASP A 97 11.85 1.16 -0.53
C ASP A 97 10.57 1.91 -0.95
N TRP A 98 9.44 1.22 -0.89
CA TRP A 98 8.14 1.82 -1.15
C TRP A 98 7.79 2.86 -0.07
N ASP A 99 7.86 2.54 1.22
CA ASP A 99 7.54 3.50 2.28
C ASP A 99 8.44 4.74 2.25
N LYS A 100 9.73 4.54 1.95
CA LYS A 100 10.68 5.63 1.75
C LYS A 100 10.29 6.54 0.58
N MET A 101 9.95 5.95 -0.58
CA MET A 101 9.50 6.72 -1.75
C MET A 101 8.27 7.58 -1.43
N LEU A 102 7.28 7.01 -0.72
CA LEU A 102 6.09 7.76 -0.30
C LEU A 102 6.45 8.88 0.68
N THR A 103 7.39 8.63 1.59
CA THR A 103 7.83 9.61 2.59
C THR A 103 8.57 10.78 1.96
N ASP A 104 9.42 10.51 0.97
CA ASP A 104 10.09 11.55 0.20
C ASP A 104 9.08 12.37 -0.61
N MET A 105 8.09 11.73 -1.23
CA MET A 105 7.01 12.39 -1.96
C MET A 105 6.18 13.30 -1.04
N ASP A 106 5.76 12.81 0.12
CA ASP A 106 5.03 13.59 1.12
C ASP A 106 5.85 14.80 1.61
N SER A 107 7.16 14.63 1.79
CA SER A 107 8.06 15.72 2.20
C SER A 107 8.09 16.83 1.15
N GLU A 108 8.16 16.49 -0.14
CA GLU A 108 8.13 17.47 -1.23
C GLU A 108 6.76 18.17 -1.35
N LEU A 109 5.66 17.42 -1.25
CA LEU A 109 4.31 17.99 -1.27
C LEU A 109 4.08 18.95 -0.10
N ASN A 110 4.58 18.63 1.09
CA ASN A 110 4.43 19.48 2.27
C ASN A 110 5.34 20.73 2.25
N LYS A 111 6.42 20.75 1.46
CA LYS A 111 7.29 21.93 1.30
C LYS A 111 6.66 23.00 0.40
N SER A 112 5.83 22.60 -0.56
CA SER A 112 5.24 23.50 -1.55
C SER A 112 3.97 24.20 -1.05
N GLU A 113 3.29 23.65 -0.04
CA GLU A 113 2.07 24.23 0.51
C GLU A 113 2.32 25.16 1.70
N THR A 114 2.21 26.47 1.44
CA THR A 114 1.91 27.46 2.48
C THR A 114 0.40 27.42 2.74
N LYS A 115 -0.10 26.47 3.55
CA LYS A 115 -1.56 26.40 3.82
C LYS A 115 -1.88 26.20 5.30
N ASP A 116 -2.91 26.91 5.73
CA ASP A 116 -3.44 26.97 7.09
C ASP A 116 -3.60 25.58 7.70
N ARG A 117 -2.76 25.27 8.69
CA ARG A 117 -2.88 24.03 9.46
C ARG A 117 -4.21 24.04 10.19
N LEU A 118 -4.97 22.95 10.05
CA LEU A 118 -6.15 22.71 10.90
C LEU A 118 -5.73 22.77 12.37
N PHE A 119 -6.52 23.46 13.18
CA PHE A 119 -6.32 23.59 14.61
C PHE A 119 -7.62 23.30 15.37
N VAL A 120 -7.50 22.96 16.65
CA VAL A 120 -8.65 22.61 17.49
C VAL A 120 -9.60 23.81 17.59
N GLY A 121 -10.88 23.61 17.24
CA GLY A 121 -11.90 24.66 17.23
C GLY A 121 -11.96 25.47 15.92
N GLY A 122 -11.05 25.22 14.98
CA GLY A 122 -11.11 25.76 13.62
C GLY A 122 -12.22 25.10 12.79
N ALA A 123 -12.59 25.76 11.69
CA ALA A 123 -13.49 25.17 10.71
C ALA A 123 -12.83 23.96 10.03
N GLY A 124 -13.61 22.89 9.82
CA GLY A 124 -13.16 21.73 9.06
C GLY A 124 -12.98 22.06 7.57
N PRO A 125 -12.28 21.20 6.82
CA PRO A 125 -12.07 21.41 5.39
C PRO A 125 -13.41 21.30 4.62
N GLN A 126 -13.72 22.32 3.82
CA GLN A 126 -14.85 22.30 2.89
C GLN A 126 -14.40 21.77 1.54
N VAL A 127 -14.39 20.43 1.42
CA VAL A 127 -13.97 19.72 0.22
C VAL A 127 -15.10 18.86 -0.32
N THR A 128 -15.24 18.85 -1.66
CA THR A 128 -16.05 17.86 -2.36
C THR A 128 -15.27 16.56 -2.42
N LEU A 129 -15.91 15.48 -2.05
CA LEU A 129 -15.35 14.12 -2.02
C LEU A 129 -16.13 13.24 -2.99
N LEU A 130 -15.55 12.10 -3.36
CA LEU A 130 -16.24 11.05 -4.10
C LEU A 130 -16.43 9.84 -3.19
N ASP A 131 -17.66 9.37 -3.01
CA ASP A 131 -17.91 8.14 -2.25
C ASP A 131 -17.39 6.94 -3.07
N ALA A 132 -16.36 6.27 -2.57
CA ALA A 132 -15.72 5.16 -3.27
C ALA A 132 -16.64 3.93 -3.47
N ARG A 133 -17.76 3.81 -2.74
CA ARG A 133 -18.72 2.71 -2.88
C ARG A 133 -19.77 2.98 -3.94
N THR A 134 -20.24 4.23 -4.02
CA THR A 134 -21.35 4.61 -4.92
C THR A 134 -20.89 5.35 -6.17
N GLY A 135 -19.71 5.97 -6.13
CA GLY A 135 -19.19 6.86 -7.18
C GLY A 135 -19.88 8.22 -7.24
N GLU A 136 -20.66 8.58 -6.22
CA GLU A 136 -21.36 9.87 -6.18
C GLU A 136 -20.52 10.93 -5.46
N GLU A 137 -20.67 12.19 -5.88
CA GLU A 137 -20.10 13.33 -5.15
C GLU A 137 -20.76 13.47 -3.78
N THR A 138 -19.95 13.74 -2.77
CA THR A 138 -20.35 13.86 -1.37
C THR A 138 -19.50 14.93 -0.66
N SER A 139 -19.78 15.20 0.62
CA SER A 139 -18.99 16.11 1.46
C SER A 139 -18.93 15.60 2.89
N LEU A 140 -17.96 16.09 3.68
CA LEU A 140 -17.88 15.73 5.10
C LEU A 140 -19.11 16.18 5.89
N GLU A 141 -19.72 17.31 5.52
CA GLU A 141 -20.91 17.88 6.17
C GLU A 141 -22.10 16.92 6.11
N LYS A 142 -22.24 16.15 5.02
CA LYS A 142 -23.31 15.14 4.86
C LYS A 142 -23.25 14.04 5.93
N TYR A 143 -22.08 13.79 6.53
CA TYR A 143 -21.89 12.78 7.57
C TYR A 143 -21.89 13.37 8.99
N GLN A 144 -22.13 14.68 9.13
CA GLN A 144 -22.19 15.40 10.42
C GLN A 144 -23.64 15.62 10.89
N ASP A 145 -24.51 14.61 10.76
CA ASP A 145 -25.95 14.65 11.13
C ASP A 145 -26.18 14.82 12.66
N GLY A 146 -25.71 15.93 13.23
CA GLY A 146 -25.85 16.28 14.65
C GLY A 146 -24.95 15.51 15.62
N SER A 147 -24.05 14.65 15.12
CA SER A 147 -23.10 13.87 15.92
C SER A 147 -21.64 14.18 15.59
N SER A 148 -20.73 13.73 16.45
CA SER A 148 -19.29 13.77 16.18
C SER A 148 -18.93 12.88 15.00
N LEU A 149 -18.21 13.43 14.01
CA LEU A 149 -17.62 12.67 12.90
C LEU A 149 -16.14 12.43 13.18
N VAL A 150 -15.71 11.17 13.11
CA VAL A 150 -14.28 10.81 13.12
C VAL A 150 -13.85 10.58 11.67
N CYS A 151 -12.99 11.47 11.17
CA CYS A 151 -12.38 11.33 9.86
C CYS A 151 -10.98 10.73 10.02
N VAL A 152 -10.75 9.56 9.45
CA VAL A 152 -9.42 8.94 9.38
C VAL A 152 -8.92 9.10 7.96
N LEU A 153 -7.91 9.96 7.79
CA LEU A 153 -7.17 10.04 6.54
C LEU A 153 -6.18 8.88 6.52
N LEU A 154 -6.47 7.91 5.68
CA LEU A 154 -5.48 6.91 5.35
C LEU A 154 -4.50 7.58 4.38
N ARG A 155 -3.21 7.54 4.71
CA ARG A 155 -2.16 7.64 3.69
C ARG A 155 -2.51 6.64 2.60
N HIS A 156 -2.11 6.89 1.35
CA HIS A 156 -2.29 5.88 0.32
C HIS A 156 -1.54 4.58 0.76
N PHE A 157 -2.29 3.68 1.43
CA PHE A 157 -2.02 2.48 2.23
C PHE A 157 -0.80 2.49 3.17
N ALA A 158 -1.11 2.36 4.46
CA ALA A 158 -0.39 1.52 5.43
C ALA A 158 -1.14 0.18 5.55
#